data_AF-B3GNH5-F1
#
_entry.id   AF-B3GNH5-F1
#
_cell.length_a   1.000
_cell.length_b   1.000
_cell.length_c   1.000
_cell.angle_alpha   90.00
_cell.angle_beta   90.00
_cell.angle_gamma   90.00
#
_symmetry.space_group_name_H-M   'P 1'
#
loop_
_entity.id
_entity.type
_entity.pdbx_description
1 polymer ?
#
loop_
_entity_poly.entity_id
_entity_poly.type
_entity_poly.pdbx_seq_one_letter_code
_entity_poly.pdbx_strand_id
1 'polypeptide(L)'
;NKMPTPNFDEGTRRRLILGEFQYRRPVFESYKSLCWKIGKDTIPYQEFDFWFHRFAEGKMDLSYDRSLDPKAKELSDMPIEIVDNIVDRLGSVDRLTVRNVSQGLRALIDKRITAIKRISFNIYPDTCSVSIDDAETFYKKSSRRKTSKSSSHKQHVTSIEGPKSIKNSLIHLAHYLKNPNLKLKSLSIEIRKAEEFNDDKLENLEYFFDKFPMFLQSIDH
;
A
#
# COMPACT_ATOMS: atom_id res chain seq x y z
N ASN A 1 -9.18 -19.95 15.61
CA ASN A 1 -8.96 -19.26 16.90
C ASN A 1 -7.82 -18.26 16.76
N LYS A 2 -8.11 -16.96 16.62
CA LYS A 2 -7.08 -15.92 16.80
C LYS A 2 -6.67 -15.95 18.28
N MET A 3 -5.38 -16.10 18.57
CA MET A 3 -4.88 -15.87 19.92
C MET A 3 -5.28 -14.45 20.36
N PRO A 4 -5.74 -14.25 21.60
CA PRO A 4 -6.02 -12.91 22.10
C PRO A 4 -4.75 -12.07 22.04
N THR A 5 -4.83 -10.89 21.46
CA THR A 5 -3.73 -9.91 21.47
C THR A 5 -3.45 -9.54 22.92
N PRO A 6 -2.20 -9.70 23.41
CA PRO A 6 -1.86 -9.33 24.78
C PRO A 6 -2.13 -7.83 25.00
N ASN A 7 -2.86 -7.49 26.06
CA ASN A 7 -3.10 -6.11 26.45
C ASN A 7 -1.99 -5.67 27.43
N PHE A 8 -1.06 -4.84 26.97
CA PHE A 8 0.05 -4.34 27.78
C PHE A 8 -0.28 -2.98 28.38
N ASP A 9 0.12 -2.75 29.63
CA ASP A 9 0.10 -1.41 30.22
C ASP A 9 1.04 -0.46 29.46
N GLU A 10 0.82 0.84 29.65
CA GLU A 10 1.56 1.87 28.95
C GLU A 10 3.07 1.82 29.18
N GLY A 11 3.51 1.57 30.42
CA GLY A 11 4.93 1.48 30.75
C GLY A 11 5.60 0.28 30.06
N THR A 12 4.90 -0.84 29.97
CA THR A 12 5.38 -2.02 29.26
C THR A 12 5.46 -1.79 27.75
N ARG A 13 4.47 -1.14 27.13
CA ARG A 13 4.51 -0.76 25.71
C ARG A 13 5.71 0.13 25.40
N ARG A 14 5.95 1.17 26.22
CA ARG A 14 7.09 2.09 26.09
C ARG A 14 8.44 1.35 26.17
N ARG A 15 8.59 0.39 27.09
CA ARG A 15 9.80 -0.45 27.21
C ARG A 15 10.03 -1.34 25.98
N LEU A 16 8.97 -1.91 25.42
CA LEU A 16 9.06 -2.71 24.20
C LEU A 16 9.54 -1.87 23.01
N ILE A 17 9.01 -0.65 22.86
CA ILE A 17 9.43 0.29 21.81
C ILE A 17 10.90 0.68 22.00
N LEU A 18 11.33 0.96 23.24
CA LEU A 18 12.73 1.24 23.55
C LEU A 18 13.65 0.08 23.18
N GLY A 19 13.23 -1.16 23.44
CA GLY A 19 13.95 -2.35 23.00
C GLY A 19 14.12 -2.42 21.49
N GLU A 20 13.10 -2.07 20.72
CA GLU A 20 13.21 -2.01 19.25
C GLU A 20 14.13 -0.88 18.76
N PHE A 21 14.08 0.28 19.40
CA PHE A 21 14.94 1.42 19.10
C PHE A 21 16.44 1.09 19.22
N GLN A 22 16.82 0.27 20.21
CA GLN A 22 18.21 -0.14 20.43
C GLN A 22 18.82 -0.90 19.25
N TYR A 23 18.02 -1.56 18.42
CA TYR A 23 18.51 -2.26 17.22
C TYR A 23 18.88 -1.31 16.06
N ARG A 24 18.64 0.01 16.19
CA ARG A 24 19.02 1.05 15.22
C ARG A 24 18.54 0.79 13.79
N ARG A 25 17.38 0.15 13.66
CA ARG A 25 16.70 -0.06 12.38
C ARG A 25 15.81 1.14 12.05
N PRO A 26 15.51 1.39 10.76
CA PRO A 26 14.49 2.37 10.38
C PRO A 26 13.18 2.16 11.15
N VAL A 27 12.53 3.25 11.56
CA VAL A 27 11.34 3.24 12.44
C VAL A 27 10.27 2.24 11.99
N PHE A 28 9.96 2.21 10.69
CA PHE A 28 8.92 1.32 10.17
C PHE A 28 9.34 -0.16 10.16
N GLU A 29 10.62 -0.46 10.01
CA GLU A 29 11.13 -1.82 10.13
C GLU A 29 11.12 -2.32 11.57
N SER A 30 11.48 -1.44 12.51
CA SER A 30 11.38 -1.67 13.94
C SER A 30 9.93 -1.95 14.37
N TYR A 31 8.97 -1.18 13.84
CA TYR A 31 7.55 -1.43 14.08
C TYR A 31 7.09 -2.80 13.57
N LYS A 32 7.42 -3.14 12.32
CA LYS A 32 7.07 -4.46 11.74
C LYS A 32 7.69 -5.61 12.54
N SER A 33 8.95 -5.45 12.96
CA SER A 33 9.66 -6.39 13.84
C SER A 33 8.91 -6.59 15.14
N LEU A 34 8.46 -5.52 15.79
CA LEU A 34 7.68 -5.61 17.02
C LEU A 34 6.35 -6.32 16.81
N CYS A 35 5.57 -5.90 15.82
CA CYS A 35 4.28 -6.52 15.50
C CYS A 35 4.41 -8.02 15.20
N TRP A 36 5.52 -8.44 14.61
CA TRP A 36 5.82 -9.86 14.39
C TRP A 36 6.02 -10.62 15.72
N LYS A 37 6.65 -9.99 16.72
CA LYS A 37 6.94 -10.59 18.02
C LYS A 37 5.71 -10.64 18.95
N ILE A 38 4.95 -9.54 19.03
CA ILE A 38 3.91 -9.36 20.06
C ILE A 38 2.48 -9.33 19.52
N GLY A 39 2.30 -9.53 18.22
CA GLY A 39 1.01 -9.43 17.54
C GLY A 39 0.81 -8.09 16.82
N LYS A 40 0.05 -8.14 15.73
CA LYS A 40 -0.37 -6.94 14.99
C LYS A 40 -1.32 -6.12 15.85
N ASP A 41 -1.21 -4.79 15.74
CA ASP A 41 -2.09 -3.80 16.37
C ASP A 41 -2.08 -3.81 17.91
N THR A 42 -1.15 -4.55 18.54
CA THR A 42 -0.93 -4.53 20.00
C THR A 42 -0.46 -3.16 20.50
N ILE A 43 0.35 -2.46 19.69
CA ILE A 43 0.74 -1.08 19.91
C ILE A 43 0.37 -0.31 18.64
N PRO A 44 -0.46 0.75 18.71
CA PRO A 44 -0.78 1.58 17.56
C PRO A 44 0.49 2.19 16.96
N TYR A 45 0.58 2.26 15.62
CA TYR A 45 1.76 2.84 14.97
C TYR A 45 2.05 4.27 15.43
N GLN A 46 1.01 5.10 15.67
CA GLN A 46 1.18 6.47 16.16
C GLN A 46 1.79 6.55 17.56
N GLU A 47 1.57 5.54 18.42
CA GLU A 47 2.21 5.45 19.73
C GLU A 47 3.67 5.00 19.57
N PHE A 48 3.89 3.98 18.74
CA PHE A 48 5.24 3.50 18.42
C PHE A 48 6.12 4.61 17.84
N ASP A 49 5.65 5.27 16.79
CA ASP A 49 6.36 6.29 16.02
C ASP A 49 6.76 7.48 16.90
N PHE A 50 5.85 7.93 17.76
CA PHE A 50 6.11 8.99 18.74
C PHE A 50 7.25 8.63 19.69
N TRP A 51 7.15 7.48 20.38
CA TRP A 51 8.16 7.06 21.35
C TRP A 51 9.51 6.76 20.68
N PHE A 52 9.49 6.15 19.51
CA PHE A 52 10.70 5.85 18.74
C PHE A 52 11.46 7.12 18.37
N HIS A 53 10.78 8.15 17.87
CA HIS A 53 11.42 9.43 17.55
C HIS A 53 11.85 10.20 18.80
N ARG A 54 11.09 10.13 19.90
CA ARG A 54 11.49 10.70 21.18
C ARG A 54 12.82 10.09 21.67
N PHE A 55 12.97 8.78 21.58
CA PHE A 55 14.24 8.10 21.91
C PHE A 55 15.37 8.48 20.94
N ALA A 56 15.05 8.69 19.66
CA ALA A 56 16.02 9.16 18.67
C ALA A 56 16.55 10.58 18.99
N GLU A 57 15.75 11.42 19.65
CA GLU A 57 16.17 12.73 20.18
C GLU A 57 16.93 12.64 21.51
N GLY A 58 17.17 11.43 22.03
CA GLY A 58 17.86 11.21 23.31
C GLY A 58 16.99 11.39 24.56
N LYS A 59 15.68 11.60 24.40
CA LYS A 59 14.72 11.75 25.50
C LYS A 59 14.23 10.37 25.96
N MET A 60 14.92 9.78 26.92
CA MET A 60 14.72 8.37 27.35
C MET A 60 13.71 8.20 28.51
N ASP A 61 12.99 9.25 28.88
CA ASP A 61 12.07 9.28 30.01
C ASP A 61 10.76 8.52 29.71
N LEU A 62 10.67 7.28 30.21
CA LEU A 62 9.53 6.41 29.99
C LEU A 62 8.23 6.87 30.67
N SER A 63 8.26 7.89 31.51
CA SER A 63 7.09 8.43 32.22
C SER A 63 6.55 9.72 31.59
N TYR A 64 7.06 10.13 30.43
CA TYR A 64 6.60 11.36 29.78
C TYR A 64 5.09 11.38 29.57
N ASP A 65 4.48 12.53 29.87
CA ASP A 65 3.08 12.79 29.59
C ASP A 65 2.96 13.47 28.21
N ARG A 66 2.44 12.71 27.23
CA ARG A 66 2.22 13.17 25.86
C ARG A 66 1.17 14.29 25.78
N SER A 67 0.33 14.47 26.78
CA SER A 67 -0.67 15.56 26.80
C SER A 67 -0.04 16.95 26.84
N LEU A 68 1.24 17.03 27.22
CA LEU A 68 2.03 18.27 27.24
C LEU A 68 2.45 18.73 25.84
N ASP A 69 2.48 17.83 24.86
CA ASP A 69 2.84 18.19 23.49
C ASP A 69 1.67 18.90 22.78
N PRO A 70 1.97 19.86 21.89
CA PRO A 70 0.98 20.40 20.99
C PRO A 70 0.28 19.26 20.24
N LYS A 71 -1.03 19.44 19.97
CA LYS A 71 -1.80 18.46 19.21
C LYS A 71 -1.06 18.15 17.90
N ALA A 72 -0.84 16.87 17.65
CA ALA A 72 -0.16 16.42 16.43
C ALA A 72 -0.91 16.97 15.21
N LYS A 73 -0.18 17.63 14.31
CA LYS A 73 -0.74 18.14 13.06
C LYS A 73 -1.15 16.97 12.18
N GLU A 74 -2.35 17.05 11.64
CA GLU A 74 -2.87 16.11 10.65
C GLU A 74 -2.50 16.57 9.24
N LEU A 75 -2.59 15.67 8.27
CA LEU A 75 -2.34 16.01 6.86
C LEU A 75 -3.29 17.13 6.36
N SER A 76 -4.50 17.20 6.92
CA SER A 76 -5.49 18.25 6.64
C SER A 76 -5.13 19.62 7.22
N ASP A 77 -4.22 19.70 8.19
CA ASP A 77 -3.74 20.97 8.75
C ASP A 77 -2.68 21.64 7.86
N MET A 78 -2.25 20.95 6.79
CA MET A 78 -1.27 21.47 5.85
C MET A 78 -1.92 22.47 4.89
N PRO A 79 -1.30 23.64 4.64
CA PRO A 79 -1.79 24.59 3.65
C PRO A 79 -1.93 23.91 2.29
N ILE A 80 -3.03 24.19 1.60
CA ILE A 80 -3.39 23.50 0.37
C ILE A 80 -2.32 23.68 -0.72
N GLU A 81 -1.64 24.83 -0.72
CA GLU A 81 -0.55 25.15 -1.66
C GLU A 81 0.66 24.22 -1.48
N ILE A 82 0.92 23.77 -0.26
CA ILE A 82 2.02 22.82 0.01
C ILE A 82 1.62 21.43 -0.45
N VAL A 83 0.40 21.01 -0.15
CA VAL A 83 -0.14 19.72 -0.63
C VAL A 83 -0.13 19.67 -2.16
N ASP A 84 -0.55 20.76 -2.79
CA ASP A 84 -0.58 20.88 -4.25
C ASP A 84 0.84 20.74 -4.86
N ASN A 85 1.83 21.43 -4.29
CA ASN A 85 3.23 21.31 -4.68
C ASN A 85 3.79 19.89 -4.52
N ILE A 86 3.39 19.17 -3.46
CA ILE A 86 3.79 17.76 -3.27
C ILE A 86 3.21 16.91 -4.39
N VAL A 87 1.90 17.05 -4.67
CA VAL A 87 1.20 16.28 -5.70
C VAL A 87 1.81 16.53 -7.10
N ASP A 88 2.26 17.75 -7.38
CA ASP A 88 2.94 18.07 -8.65
C ASP A 88 4.28 17.35 -8.83
N ARG A 89 4.99 17.06 -7.74
CA ARG A 89 6.28 16.36 -7.80
C ARG A 89 6.13 14.84 -7.89
N LEU A 90 4.93 14.30 -7.66
CA LEU A 90 4.66 12.87 -7.76
C LEU A 90 4.63 12.39 -9.22
N GLY A 91 5.16 11.19 -9.46
CA GLY A 91 5.00 10.49 -10.74
C GLY A 91 3.55 10.06 -10.98
N SER A 92 3.21 9.71 -12.22
CA SER A 92 1.83 9.32 -12.61
C SER A 92 1.27 8.18 -11.76
N VAL A 93 2.09 7.17 -11.46
CA VAL A 93 1.70 6.01 -10.64
C VAL A 93 1.42 6.41 -9.19
N ASP A 94 2.27 7.26 -8.61
CA ASP A 94 2.15 7.73 -7.24
C ASP A 94 0.94 8.63 -7.06
N ARG A 95 0.68 9.54 -8.02
CA ARG A 95 -0.53 10.38 -8.02
C ARG A 95 -1.80 9.54 -7.90
N LEU A 96 -1.90 8.44 -8.64
CA LEU A 96 -3.08 7.57 -8.59
C LEU A 96 -3.22 6.81 -7.28
N THR A 97 -2.10 6.52 -6.62
CA THR A 97 -2.12 5.98 -5.26
C THR A 97 -2.65 7.02 -4.29
N VAL A 98 -2.13 8.26 -4.35
CA VAL A 98 -2.54 9.38 -3.50
C VAL A 98 -4.01 9.78 -3.73
N ARG A 99 -4.54 9.60 -4.94
CA ARG A 99 -5.95 9.84 -5.31
C ARG A 99 -6.95 9.05 -4.45
N ASN A 100 -6.52 7.93 -3.89
CA ASN A 100 -7.37 7.03 -3.11
C ASN A 100 -7.30 7.26 -1.60
N VAL A 101 -6.47 8.22 -1.14
CA VAL A 101 -6.27 8.48 0.29
C VAL A 101 -7.41 9.31 0.88
N SER A 102 -7.82 10.40 0.21
CA SER A 102 -8.90 11.28 0.68
C SER A 102 -9.63 11.95 -0.48
N GLN A 103 -10.83 12.48 -0.22
CA GLN A 103 -11.60 13.23 -1.22
C GLN A 103 -10.89 14.53 -1.65
N GLY A 104 -10.20 15.21 -0.73
CA GLY A 104 -9.44 16.42 -1.03
C GLY A 104 -8.26 16.14 -1.98
N LEU A 105 -7.47 15.11 -1.67
CA LEU A 105 -6.36 14.68 -2.54
C LEU A 105 -6.86 14.20 -3.90
N ARG A 106 -7.99 13.49 -3.93
CA ARG A 106 -8.66 13.09 -5.18
C ARG A 106 -8.99 14.30 -6.04
N ALA A 107 -9.62 15.33 -5.48
CA ALA A 107 -9.96 16.54 -6.22
C ALA A 107 -8.73 17.29 -6.77
N LEU A 108 -7.62 17.31 -6.03
CA LEU A 108 -6.37 17.90 -6.51
C LEU A 108 -5.77 17.10 -7.68
N ILE A 109 -5.80 15.77 -7.59
CA ILE A 109 -5.23 14.90 -8.63
C ILE A 109 -6.12 14.88 -9.88
N ASP A 110 -7.44 14.92 -9.71
CA ASP A 110 -8.40 14.90 -10.83
C ASP A 110 -8.35 16.17 -11.68
N LYS A 111 -7.74 17.26 -11.18
CA LYS A 111 -7.42 18.45 -11.99
C LYS A 111 -6.20 18.26 -12.90
N ARG A 112 -5.40 17.22 -12.69
CA ARG A 112 -4.13 16.99 -13.40
C ARG A 112 -4.31 15.95 -14.49
N ILE A 113 -3.79 16.25 -15.68
CA ILE A 113 -3.73 15.26 -16.76
C ILE A 113 -2.78 14.14 -16.34
N THR A 114 -3.28 12.91 -16.36
CA THR A 114 -2.48 11.73 -16.03
C THR A 114 -1.88 11.16 -17.32
N ALA A 115 -0.54 11.09 -17.41
CA ALA A 115 0.16 10.72 -18.64
C ALA A 115 0.29 9.20 -18.87
N ILE A 116 -0.59 8.39 -18.27
CA ILE A 116 -0.54 6.93 -18.43
C ILE A 116 -0.96 6.56 -19.84
N LYS A 117 -0.08 5.86 -20.56
CA LYS A 117 -0.32 5.44 -21.94
C LYS A 117 -0.65 3.97 -22.02
N ARG A 118 -0.08 3.14 -21.16
CA ARG A 118 -0.23 1.68 -21.22
C ARG A 118 -0.59 1.10 -19.87
N ILE A 119 -1.59 0.22 -19.85
CA ILE A 119 -1.86 -0.66 -18.72
C ILE A 119 -1.81 -2.10 -19.22
N SER A 120 -1.11 -2.96 -18.50
CA SER A 120 -1.10 -4.40 -18.75
C SER A 120 -1.39 -5.13 -17.44
N PHE A 121 -2.30 -6.11 -17.49
CA PHE A 121 -2.61 -6.98 -16.38
C PHE A 121 -2.37 -8.43 -16.80
N ASN A 122 -1.40 -9.09 -16.16
CA ASN A 122 -1.03 -10.47 -16.48
C ASN A 122 -1.30 -11.38 -15.29
N ILE A 123 -1.99 -12.48 -15.54
CA ILE A 123 -2.27 -13.51 -14.55
C ILE A 123 -1.51 -14.77 -14.92
N TYR A 124 -0.66 -15.21 -14.01
CA TYR A 124 0.11 -16.44 -14.08
C TYR A 124 -0.40 -17.43 -13.02
N PRO A 125 0.00 -18.72 -13.08
CA PRO A 125 -0.47 -19.72 -12.12
C PRO A 125 -0.24 -19.32 -10.66
N ASP A 126 0.93 -18.81 -10.31
CA ASP A 126 1.28 -18.48 -8.91
C ASP A 126 1.30 -16.99 -8.57
N THR A 127 1.20 -16.13 -9.59
CA THR A 127 1.40 -14.69 -9.43
C THR A 127 0.53 -13.88 -10.39
N CYS A 128 0.31 -12.61 -10.05
CA CYS A 128 -0.26 -11.66 -11.00
C CYS A 128 0.65 -10.45 -11.11
N SER A 129 0.54 -9.69 -12.19
CA SER A 129 1.26 -8.43 -12.35
C SER A 129 0.34 -7.36 -12.92
N VAL A 130 0.45 -6.16 -12.37
CA VAL A 130 -0.13 -4.94 -12.94
C VAL A 130 1.03 -4.08 -13.41
N SER A 131 1.07 -3.77 -14.70
CA SER A 131 2.04 -2.87 -15.31
C SER A 131 1.37 -1.57 -15.73
N ILE A 132 2.00 -0.46 -15.36
CA ILE A 132 1.59 0.90 -15.73
C ILE A 132 2.78 1.56 -16.41
N ASP A 133 2.66 1.83 -17.70
CA ASP A 133 3.78 2.23 -18.57
C ASP A 133 5.00 1.32 -18.38
N ASP A 134 6.08 1.82 -17.77
CA ASP A 134 7.33 1.10 -17.54
C ASP A 134 7.49 0.59 -16.09
N ALA A 135 6.51 0.84 -15.22
CA ALA A 135 6.45 0.33 -13.87
C ALA A 135 5.64 -0.98 -13.79
N GLU A 136 6.07 -1.93 -12.97
CA GLU A 136 5.42 -3.22 -12.81
C GLU A 136 5.32 -3.62 -11.33
N THR A 137 4.14 -4.06 -10.93
CA THR A 137 3.85 -4.55 -9.58
C THR A 137 3.42 -5.99 -9.64
N PHE A 138 4.19 -6.86 -8.99
CA PHE A 138 3.89 -8.28 -8.84
C PHE A 138 3.11 -8.54 -7.55
N TYR A 139 2.10 -9.39 -7.65
CA TYR A 139 1.26 -9.86 -6.57
C TYR A 139 1.49 -11.36 -6.39
N LYS A 140 2.03 -11.74 -5.23
CA LYS A 140 2.35 -13.12 -4.91
C LYS A 140 1.57 -13.58 -3.69
N LYS A 141 1.15 -14.84 -3.68
CA LYS A 141 0.61 -15.44 -2.45
C LYS A 141 1.74 -15.52 -1.43
N SER A 142 1.50 -15.09 -0.19
CA SER A 142 2.51 -15.20 0.86
C SER A 142 2.85 -16.69 1.09
N SER A 143 4.04 -17.10 0.67
CA SER A 143 4.57 -18.45 0.87
C SER A 143 5.62 -18.41 1.97
N ARG A 144 5.67 -19.42 2.85
CA ARG A 144 6.78 -19.58 3.80
C ARG A 144 8.11 -19.88 3.11
N ARG A 145 8.10 -20.21 1.81
CA ARG A 145 9.30 -20.44 1.00
C ARG A 145 9.66 -19.18 0.22
N LYS A 146 10.91 -18.74 0.37
CA LYS A 146 11.50 -17.72 -0.51
C LYS A 146 11.34 -18.18 -1.96
N THR A 147 10.54 -17.48 -2.74
CA THR A 147 10.50 -17.70 -4.18
C THR A 147 11.53 -16.82 -4.87
N SER A 148 12.13 -17.35 -5.92
CA SER A 148 13.18 -16.70 -6.71
C SER A 148 12.74 -15.32 -7.21
N LYS A 149 13.67 -14.38 -7.26
CA LYS A 149 13.45 -13.06 -7.88
C LYS A 149 13.12 -13.26 -9.36
N SER A 150 11.97 -12.76 -9.80
CA SER A 150 11.64 -12.68 -11.22
C SER A 150 12.51 -11.60 -11.86
N SER A 151 13.27 -11.97 -12.90
CA SER A 151 14.09 -11.06 -13.70
C SER A 151 13.21 -10.30 -14.70
N SER A 152 12.52 -9.26 -14.23
CA SER A 152 11.84 -8.32 -15.11
C SER A 152 12.85 -7.28 -15.62
N HIS A 153 12.87 -7.04 -16.93
CA HIS A 153 13.71 -6.04 -17.61
C HIS A 153 13.21 -4.59 -17.42
N LYS A 154 12.26 -4.35 -16.50
CA LYS A 154 11.63 -3.04 -16.28
C LYS A 154 12.33 -2.28 -15.15
N GLN A 155 12.37 -0.95 -15.28
CA GLN A 155 13.14 -0.06 -14.39
C GLN A 155 12.58 0.01 -12.97
N HIS A 156 11.27 -0.17 -12.77
CA HIS A 156 10.62 -0.09 -11.46
C HIS A 156 9.74 -1.30 -11.18
N VAL A 157 10.19 -2.17 -10.26
CA VAL A 157 9.55 -3.45 -9.96
C VAL A 157 9.23 -3.52 -8.48
N THR A 158 7.94 -3.62 -8.17
CA THR A 158 7.44 -3.75 -6.79
C THR A 158 6.85 -5.14 -6.58
N SER A 159 6.99 -5.71 -5.38
CA SER A 159 6.40 -7.02 -5.04
C SER A 159 5.54 -6.89 -3.79
N ILE A 160 4.28 -7.30 -3.90
CA ILE A 160 3.29 -7.31 -2.83
C ILE A 160 2.92 -8.75 -2.50
N GLU A 161 3.18 -9.15 -1.26
CA GLU A 161 2.82 -10.47 -0.75
C GLU A 161 1.53 -10.42 0.07
N GLY A 162 0.62 -11.35 -0.18
CA GLY A 162 -0.58 -11.48 0.64
C GLY A 162 -1.44 -12.69 0.27
N PRO A 163 -2.34 -13.13 1.17
CA PRO A 163 -3.16 -14.33 0.94
C PRO A 163 -4.16 -14.18 -0.22
N LYS A 164 -4.49 -12.94 -0.61
CA LYS A 164 -5.48 -12.60 -1.65
C LYS A 164 -4.82 -11.82 -2.80
N SER A 165 -3.74 -12.35 -3.36
CA SER A 165 -2.92 -11.68 -4.39
C SER A 165 -3.73 -11.21 -5.60
N ILE A 166 -4.57 -12.08 -6.19
CA ILE A 166 -5.44 -11.74 -7.35
C ILE A 166 -6.43 -10.64 -6.99
N LYS A 167 -7.15 -10.79 -5.88
CA LYS A 167 -8.12 -9.76 -5.46
C LYS A 167 -7.44 -8.40 -5.28
N ASN A 168 -6.27 -8.39 -4.64
CA ASN A 168 -5.51 -7.15 -4.43
C ASN A 168 -5.01 -6.55 -5.74
N SER A 169 -4.57 -7.37 -6.71
CA SER A 169 -4.15 -6.88 -8.02
C SER A 169 -5.32 -6.33 -8.83
N LEU A 170 -6.50 -6.95 -8.73
CA LEU A 170 -7.72 -6.46 -9.38
C LEU A 170 -8.19 -5.14 -8.77
N ILE A 171 -8.14 -5.01 -7.45
CA ILE A 171 -8.41 -3.73 -6.76
C ILE A 171 -7.43 -2.66 -7.22
N HIS A 172 -6.13 -3.00 -7.30
CA HIS A 172 -5.10 -2.08 -7.79
C HIS A 172 -5.37 -1.63 -9.23
N LEU A 173 -5.63 -2.57 -10.14
CA LEU A 173 -6.02 -2.29 -11.52
C LEU A 173 -7.25 -1.39 -11.60
N ALA A 174 -8.29 -1.69 -10.84
CA ALA A 174 -9.53 -0.92 -10.82
C ALA A 174 -9.31 0.54 -10.39
N HIS A 175 -8.34 0.83 -9.51
CA HIS A 175 -8.02 2.21 -9.14
C HIS A 175 -7.51 3.04 -10.32
N TYR A 176 -6.73 2.44 -11.22
CA TYR A 176 -6.24 3.13 -12.42
C TYR A 176 -7.34 3.33 -13.44
N LEU A 177 -8.16 2.30 -13.67
CA LEU A 177 -9.25 2.34 -14.65
C LEU A 177 -10.38 3.31 -14.25
N LYS A 178 -10.59 3.57 -12.95
CA LYS A 178 -11.58 4.53 -12.43
C LYS A 178 -11.12 6.01 -12.52
N ASN A 179 -10.00 6.30 -13.18
CA ASN A 179 -9.60 7.68 -13.39
C ASN A 179 -10.34 8.23 -14.62
N PRO A 180 -11.23 9.22 -14.48
CA PRO A 180 -11.98 9.77 -15.61
C PRO A 180 -11.07 10.45 -16.64
N ASN A 181 -9.89 10.93 -16.23
CA ASN A 181 -8.94 11.60 -17.13
C ASN A 181 -7.95 10.63 -17.81
N LEU A 182 -8.24 9.33 -17.80
CA LEU A 182 -7.32 8.32 -18.30
C LEU A 182 -7.33 8.31 -19.83
N LYS A 183 -6.18 8.64 -20.45
CA LYS A 183 -6.00 8.66 -21.90
C LYS A 183 -5.11 7.51 -22.37
N LEU A 184 -5.60 6.28 -22.24
CA LEU A 184 -4.85 5.08 -22.62
C LEU A 184 -4.63 5.02 -24.13
N LYS A 185 -3.42 4.62 -24.52
CA LYS A 185 -3.11 4.14 -25.87
C LYS A 185 -3.30 2.63 -25.99
N SER A 186 -3.10 1.90 -24.89
CA SER A 186 -3.17 0.44 -24.87
C SER A 186 -3.63 -0.06 -23.50
N LEU A 187 -4.62 -0.95 -23.51
CA LEU A 187 -4.99 -1.81 -22.38
C LEU A 187 -4.83 -3.27 -22.81
N SER A 188 -4.07 -4.04 -22.05
CA SER A 188 -3.86 -5.47 -22.30
C SER A 188 -4.17 -6.28 -21.06
N ILE A 189 -4.94 -7.35 -21.22
CA ILE A 189 -5.23 -8.31 -20.15
C ILE A 189 -4.87 -9.69 -20.69
N GLU A 190 -3.87 -10.33 -20.07
CA GLU A 190 -3.40 -11.66 -20.45
C GLU A 190 -3.62 -12.64 -19.29
N ILE A 191 -4.31 -13.75 -19.57
CA ILE A 191 -4.53 -14.82 -18.62
C ILE A 191 -3.82 -16.06 -19.14
N ARG A 192 -2.73 -16.44 -18.48
CA ARG A 192 -2.04 -17.69 -18.78
C ARG A 192 -2.63 -18.79 -17.94
N LYS A 193 -3.50 -19.59 -18.56
CA LYS A 193 -4.00 -20.82 -17.95
C LYS A 193 -2.85 -21.79 -17.70
N ALA A 194 -2.77 -22.30 -16.48
CA ALA A 194 -2.26 -23.64 -16.24
C ALA A 194 -3.45 -24.57 -16.02
N GLU A 195 -3.22 -25.88 -16.08
CA GLU A 195 -4.20 -26.92 -15.75
C GLU A 195 -4.75 -26.77 -14.30
N GLU A 196 -4.08 -26.00 -13.44
CA GLU A 196 -4.39 -25.81 -12.02
C GLU A 196 -4.93 -24.40 -11.65
N PHE A 197 -5.87 -23.85 -12.42
CA PHE A 197 -6.70 -22.75 -11.87
C PHE A 197 -7.70 -23.36 -10.88
N ASN A 198 -7.52 -23.08 -9.58
CA ASN A 198 -8.50 -23.45 -8.58
C ASN A 198 -9.72 -22.50 -8.62
N ASP A 199 -10.88 -23.00 -8.20
CA ASP A 199 -12.18 -22.32 -8.29
C ASP A 199 -12.18 -20.90 -7.71
N ASP A 200 -11.49 -20.67 -6.58
CA ASP A 200 -11.34 -19.34 -5.98
C ASP A 200 -10.79 -18.28 -6.95
N LYS A 201 -9.89 -18.66 -7.86
CA LYS A 201 -9.32 -17.73 -8.85
C LYS A 201 -10.30 -17.42 -9.97
N LEU A 202 -11.06 -18.42 -10.39
CA LEU A 202 -12.09 -18.29 -11.42
C LEU A 202 -13.21 -17.37 -10.94
N GLU A 203 -13.70 -17.55 -9.71
CA GLU A 203 -14.75 -16.70 -9.13
C GLU A 203 -14.33 -15.22 -9.07
N ASN A 204 -13.10 -14.92 -8.64
CA ASN A 204 -12.59 -13.54 -8.62
C ASN A 204 -12.46 -12.93 -10.02
N LEU A 205 -12.13 -13.75 -11.03
CA LEU A 205 -12.02 -13.30 -12.42
C LEU A 205 -13.39 -13.07 -13.05
N GLU A 206 -14.32 -14.00 -12.87
CA GLU A 206 -15.70 -13.87 -13.31
C GLU A 206 -16.34 -12.63 -12.72
N TYR A 207 -16.20 -12.41 -11.41
CA TYR A 207 -16.67 -11.19 -10.76
C TYR A 207 -16.04 -9.93 -11.37
N PHE A 208 -14.74 -9.95 -11.65
CA PHE A 208 -14.08 -8.81 -12.27
C PHE A 208 -14.59 -8.54 -13.67
N PHE A 209 -14.71 -9.56 -14.53
CA PHE A 209 -15.19 -9.41 -15.90
C PHE A 209 -16.67 -9.05 -15.97
N ASP A 210 -17.50 -9.51 -15.04
CA ASP A 210 -18.89 -9.07 -14.89
C ASP A 210 -18.98 -7.56 -14.60
N LYS A 211 -18.08 -7.06 -13.74
CA LYS A 211 -18.01 -5.63 -13.41
C LYS A 211 -17.16 -4.81 -14.38
N PHE A 212 -16.42 -5.45 -15.27
CA PHE A 212 -15.47 -4.80 -16.17
C PHE A 212 -16.14 -3.79 -17.12
N PRO A 213 -17.29 -4.10 -17.74
CA PRO A 213 -18.02 -3.13 -18.55
C PRO A 213 -18.41 -1.86 -17.79
N MET A 214 -18.80 -1.96 -16.51
CA MET A 214 -19.11 -0.78 -15.69
C MET A 214 -17.87 0.11 -15.48
N PHE A 215 -16.68 -0.49 -15.36
CA PHE A 215 -15.44 0.28 -15.28
C PHE A 215 -15.12 0.98 -16.61
N LEU A 216 -15.37 0.34 -17.75
CA LEU A 216 -15.17 0.96 -19.06
C LEU A 216 -16.16 2.10 -19.34
N GLN A 217 -17.43 1.96 -18.94
CA GLN A 217 -18.43 3.03 -19.08
C GLN A 217 -18.07 4.31 -18.31
N SER A 218 -17.23 4.21 -17.27
CA SER A 218 -16.71 5.38 -16.54
C SER A 218 -15.54 6.11 -17.25
N ILE A 219 -15.06 5.58 -18.38
CA ILE A 219 -13.95 6.12 -19.16
C ILE A 219 -14.46 6.89 -20.41
N ASP A 220 -15.69 6.65 -20.87
CA ASP A 220 -16.25 7.20 -22.12
C ASP A 220 -16.90 8.61 -21.98
N HIS A 221 -16.55 9.40 -20.96
CA HIS A 221 -17.06 10.76 -20.75
C HIS A 221 -15.97 11.80 -20.56
#